data_AF-A0A9W7YV59-F1
#
_entry.id   AF-A0A9W7YV59-F1
#
_cell.length_a   1.000
_cell.length_b   1.000
_cell.length_c   1.000
_cell.angle_alpha   90.00
_cell.angle_beta   90.00
_cell.angle_gamma   90.00
#
_symmetry.space_group_name_H-M   'P 1'
#
loop_
_entity.id
_entity.type
_entity.pdbx_description
1 polymer ?
#
loop_
_entity_poly.entity_id
_entity_poly.type
_entity_poly.pdbx_seq_one_letter_code
_entity_poly.pdbx_strand_id
1 'polypeptide(L)'
;MAIPTDRIYSLEGKGLKLTTAEDIEPYLAELRNVENLEEVRLNGNTLGAEASKALASVLKTKKTLKVATLHDIFTSRLKDEVKESVVAICEALGELPDLVEVNLSDNAFGPLGAESMAPFLARHTKLEVLKLNNNGLGIQGGTTIARALLECHAECEKQGLQPALRTLVCGRNRLENGAAPEFARAFAALKTLREVRMPQNGIRPEGIAELVAGLSHNTELGVLDLQDNTFTASGSQALAVALAKWETLEALNIGDCLLGAEGGRLVIQALKNRHTLKTVNLQYNEIENDGAVALSESLRTLKVLESLELNGNRFDAEGDAVELIKAALSENDLDDDILGSLS
;
A
#
# COMPACT_ATOMS: atom_id res chain seq x y z
N MET A 1 -5.61 0.94 -17.49
CA MET A 1 -6.44 1.07 -18.71
C MET A 1 -7.89 1.21 -18.24
N ALA A 2 -8.66 2.15 -18.79
CA ALA A 2 -10.07 2.29 -18.39
C ALA A 2 -10.86 1.07 -18.85
N ILE A 3 -11.52 0.39 -17.92
CA ILE A 3 -12.37 -0.77 -18.22
C ILE A 3 -13.70 -0.26 -18.80
N PRO A 4 -14.16 -0.78 -19.95
CA PRO A 4 -15.47 -0.41 -20.51
C PRO A 4 -16.60 -0.66 -19.52
N THR A 5 -17.56 0.27 -19.43
CA THR A 5 -18.65 0.21 -18.42
C THR A 5 -19.52 -1.04 -18.53
N ASP A 6 -19.67 -1.61 -19.73
CA ASP A 6 -20.40 -2.85 -20.01
C ASP A 6 -19.66 -4.11 -19.51
N ARG A 7 -18.38 -3.99 -19.14
CA ARG A 7 -17.57 -5.07 -18.55
C ARG A 7 -17.40 -4.93 -17.03
N ILE A 8 -18.11 -3.97 -16.42
CA ILE A 8 -18.08 -3.72 -14.98
C ILE A 8 -19.42 -4.15 -14.39
N TYR A 9 -19.37 -5.02 -13.38
CA TYR A 9 -20.52 -5.31 -12.53
C TYR A 9 -20.33 -4.66 -11.16
N SER A 10 -21.28 -3.82 -10.73
CA SER A 10 -21.15 -3.06 -9.48
C SER A 10 -22.41 -3.13 -8.61
N LEU A 11 -22.19 -3.45 -7.34
CA LEU A 11 -23.11 -3.26 -6.23
C LEU A 11 -22.58 -2.23 -5.22
N GLU A 12 -21.60 -1.43 -5.62
CA GLU A 12 -20.92 -0.48 -4.76
C GLU A 12 -21.89 0.43 -3.98
N GLY A 13 -21.70 0.50 -2.66
CA GLY A 13 -22.41 1.44 -1.78
C GLY A 13 -23.91 1.19 -1.62
N LYS A 14 -24.43 0.04 -2.04
CA LYS A 14 -25.86 -0.26 -1.95
C LYS A 14 -26.34 -0.62 -0.54
N GLY A 15 -25.43 -0.90 0.41
CA GLY A 15 -25.79 -1.21 1.80
C GLY A 15 -26.55 -2.54 1.95
N LEU A 16 -26.32 -3.50 1.05
CA LEU A 16 -27.04 -4.76 1.01
C LEU A 16 -26.60 -5.69 2.14
N LYS A 17 -27.55 -6.35 2.79
CA LYS A 17 -27.30 -7.40 3.79
C LYS A 17 -27.53 -8.77 3.17
N LEU A 18 -26.46 -9.33 2.60
CA LEU A 18 -26.48 -10.57 1.83
C LEU A 18 -25.98 -11.70 2.72
N THR A 19 -26.84 -12.31 3.52
CA THR A 19 -26.44 -13.33 4.51
C THR A 19 -26.41 -14.72 3.91
N THR A 20 -27.48 -15.08 3.21
CA THR A 20 -27.71 -16.41 2.64
C THR A 20 -27.40 -16.45 1.15
N ALA A 21 -27.38 -17.66 0.58
CA ALA A 21 -27.31 -17.82 -0.88
C ALA A 21 -28.54 -17.19 -1.58
N GLU A 22 -29.72 -17.24 -0.96
CA GLU A 22 -30.95 -16.66 -1.50
C GLU A 22 -30.90 -15.13 -1.57
N ASP A 23 -30.32 -14.49 -0.55
CA ASP A 23 -30.21 -13.02 -0.49
C ASP A 23 -29.39 -12.46 -1.67
N ILE A 24 -28.31 -13.14 -2.05
CA ILE A 24 -27.40 -12.69 -3.11
C ILE A 24 -27.85 -13.14 -4.51
N GLU A 25 -28.69 -14.16 -4.62
CA GLU A 25 -29.03 -14.81 -5.89
C GLU A 25 -29.60 -13.86 -6.97
N PRO A 26 -30.49 -12.89 -6.68
CA PRO A 26 -30.96 -11.94 -7.70
C PRO A 26 -29.80 -11.19 -8.37
N TYR A 27 -28.79 -10.82 -7.58
CA TYR A 27 -27.59 -10.14 -8.04
C TYR A 27 -26.62 -11.10 -8.76
N LEU A 28 -26.55 -12.36 -8.33
CA LEU A 28 -25.77 -13.36 -9.05
C LEU A 28 -26.39 -13.69 -10.41
N ALA A 29 -27.72 -13.65 -10.54
CA ALA A 29 -28.39 -13.82 -11.82
C ALA A 29 -28.00 -12.71 -12.81
N GLU A 30 -27.93 -11.45 -12.35
CA GLU A 30 -27.41 -10.34 -13.13
C GLU A 30 -25.93 -10.54 -13.50
N LEU A 31 -25.08 -10.85 -12.50
CA LEU A 31 -23.65 -11.08 -12.69
C LEU A 31 -23.36 -12.21 -13.70
N ARG A 32 -24.14 -13.29 -13.68
CA ARG A 32 -24.01 -14.40 -14.63
C ARG A 32 -24.21 -13.94 -16.07
N ASN A 33 -25.12 -13.00 -16.32
CA ASN A 33 -25.43 -12.46 -17.64
C ASN A 33 -24.40 -11.45 -18.16
N VAL A 34 -23.49 -10.95 -17.32
CA VAL A 34 -22.38 -10.08 -17.78
C VAL A 34 -21.35 -10.92 -18.52
N GLU A 35 -21.36 -10.83 -19.85
CA GLU A 35 -20.35 -11.41 -20.73
C GLU A 35 -19.04 -10.60 -20.64
N ASN A 36 -17.89 -11.27 -20.74
CA ASN A 36 -16.57 -10.62 -20.71
C ASN A 36 -16.35 -9.67 -19.52
N LEU A 37 -16.88 -10.02 -18.34
CA LEU A 37 -16.68 -9.28 -17.10
C LEU A 37 -15.17 -9.07 -16.85
N GLU A 38 -14.77 -7.82 -16.67
CA GLU A 38 -13.38 -7.43 -16.38
C GLU A 38 -13.24 -6.83 -14.98
N GLU A 39 -14.29 -6.28 -14.38
CA GLU A 39 -14.26 -5.75 -13.02
C GLU A 39 -15.53 -6.06 -12.23
N VAL A 40 -15.36 -6.42 -10.96
CA VAL A 40 -16.44 -6.55 -9.98
C VAL A 40 -16.23 -5.62 -8.79
N ARG A 41 -17.27 -4.87 -8.41
CA ARG A 41 -17.26 -3.96 -7.24
C ARG A 41 -18.38 -4.31 -6.28
N LEU A 42 -18.03 -4.76 -5.08
CA LEU A 42 -19.01 -5.19 -4.06
C LEU A 42 -18.88 -4.43 -2.74
N ASN A 43 -18.01 -3.43 -2.67
CA ASN A 43 -17.76 -2.65 -1.47
C ASN A 43 -18.99 -1.91 -0.93
N GLY A 44 -19.05 -1.73 0.38
CA GLY A 44 -20.18 -1.10 1.06
C GLY A 44 -21.41 -2.01 1.16
N ASN A 45 -21.21 -3.32 1.17
CA ASN A 45 -22.24 -4.33 1.39
C ASN A 45 -21.79 -5.31 2.47
N THR A 46 -22.67 -6.23 2.89
CA THR A 46 -22.38 -7.15 3.99
C THR A 46 -22.69 -8.59 3.59
N LEU A 47 -21.66 -9.35 3.26
CA LEU A 47 -21.76 -10.74 2.81
C LEU A 47 -21.60 -11.70 3.99
N GLY A 48 -22.49 -12.68 4.10
CA GLY A 48 -22.36 -13.83 4.99
C GLY A 48 -21.61 -14.98 4.31
N ALA A 49 -21.36 -16.05 5.07
CA ALA A 49 -20.62 -17.21 4.56
C ALA A 49 -21.30 -17.89 3.36
N GLU A 50 -22.62 -18.08 3.40
CA GLU A 50 -23.37 -18.69 2.30
C GLU A 50 -23.39 -17.80 1.05
N ALA A 51 -23.66 -16.50 1.22
CA ALA A 51 -23.60 -15.54 0.13
C ALA A 51 -22.21 -15.49 -0.53
N SER A 52 -21.15 -15.52 0.28
CA SER A 52 -19.76 -15.55 -0.20
C SER A 52 -19.43 -16.81 -0.98
N LYS A 53 -19.90 -17.98 -0.52
CA LYS A 53 -19.76 -19.25 -1.25
C LYS A 53 -20.52 -19.23 -2.59
N ALA A 54 -21.73 -18.70 -2.60
CA ALA A 54 -22.52 -18.54 -3.82
C ALA A 54 -21.82 -17.58 -4.81
N LEU A 55 -21.35 -16.43 -4.33
CA LEU A 55 -20.55 -15.48 -5.12
C LEU A 55 -19.29 -16.14 -5.69
N ALA A 56 -18.51 -16.83 -4.85
CA ALA A 56 -17.29 -17.52 -5.26
C ALA A 56 -17.54 -18.51 -6.40
N SER A 57 -18.64 -19.26 -6.35
CA SER A 57 -19.02 -20.20 -7.41
C SER A 57 -19.24 -19.51 -8.77
N VAL A 58 -19.81 -18.30 -8.77
CA VAL A 58 -20.03 -17.50 -9.98
C VAL A 58 -18.72 -16.86 -10.44
N LEU A 59 -17.95 -16.27 -9.53
CA LEU A 59 -16.67 -15.63 -9.85
C LEU A 59 -15.72 -16.60 -10.56
N LYS A 60 -15.61 -17.85 -10.11
CA LYS A 60 -14.77 -18.88 -10.77
C LYS A 60 -15.05 -19.05 -12.27
N THR A 61 -16.26 -18.76 -12.72
CA THR A 61 -16.66 -18.85 -14.14
C THR A 61 -16.22 -17.65 -14.98
N LYS A 62 -15.92 -16.51 -14.35
CA LYS A 62 -15.63 -15.23 -15.01
C LYS A 62 -14.14 -15.10 -15.33
N LYS A 63 -13.66 -15.91 -16.28
CA LYS A 63 -12.23 -16.06 -16.59
C LYS A 63 -11.53 -14.79 -17.11
N THR A 64 -12.28 -13.83 -17.62
CA THR A 64 -11.78 -12.52 -18.08
C THR A 64 -11.68 -11.48 -16.96
N LEU A 65 -12.07 -11.81 -15.72
CA LEU A 65 -12.06 -10.86 -14.60
C LEU A 65 -10.62 -10.44 -14.29
N LYS A 66 -10.39 -9.12 -14.32
CA LYS A 66 -9.09 -8.48 -14.10
C LYS A 66 -8.99 -7.79 -12.75
N VAL A 67 -10.09 -7.23 -12.27
CA VAL A 67 -10.13 -6.40 -11.06
C VAL A 67 -11.24 -6.87 -10.12
N ALA A 68 -10.89 -7.16 -8.87
CA ALA A 68 -11.84 -7.49 -7.81
C ALA A 68 -11.77 -6.46 -6.68
N THR A 69 -12.79 -5.60 -6.61
CA THR A 69 -12.95 -4.58 -5.56
C THR A 69 -13.91 -5.10 -4.49
N LEU A 70 -13.31 -5.67 -3.44
CA LEU A 70 -13.96 -6.42 -2.36
C LEU A 70 -13.60 -5.84 -0.97
N HIS A 71 -13.31 -4.54 -0.89
CA HIS A 71 -13.08 -3.87 0.38
C HIS A 71 -14.41 -3.62 1.11
N ASP A 72 -14.41 -3.61 2.44
CA ASP A 72 -15.61 -3.34 3.25
C ASP A 72 -16.83 -4.18 2.83
N ILE A 73 -16.66 -5.51 2.81
CA ILE A 73 -17.74 -6.47 2.46
C ILE A 73 -18.20 -7.33 3.64
N PHE A 74 -17.52 -7.23 4.79
CA PHE A 74 -17.79 -8.04 5.99
C PHE A 74 -18.16 -7.22 7.22
N THR A 75 -18.59 -5.97 7.04
CA THR A 75 -19.01 -5.08 8.13
C THR A 75 -20.07 -5.78 8.98
N SER A 76 -19.95 -5.70 10.31
CA SER A 76 -20.87 -6.33 11.29
C SER A 76 -20.94 -7.88 11.29
N ARG A 77 -20.09 -8.59 10.55
CA ARG A 77 -20.03 -10.07 10.57
C ARG A 77 -19.17 -10.61 11.71
N LEU A 78 -19.51 -11.81 12.18
CA LEU A 78 -18.73 -12.55 13.18
C LEU A 78 -17.45 -13.12 12.55
N LYS A 79 -16.39 -13.25 13.34
CA LYS A 79 -15.06 -13.71 12.88
C LYS A 79 -15.09 -15.06 12.16
N ASP A 80 -15.89 -16.02 12.63
CA ASP A 80 -15.96 -17.36 12.04
C ASP A 80 -16.64 -17.35 10.66
N GLU A 81 -17.69 -16.54 10.48
CA GLU A 81 -18.33 -16.35 9.17
C GLU A 81 -17.38 -15.70 8.15
N VAL A 82 -16.55 -14.77 8.62
CA VAL A 82 -15.53 -14.11 7.78
C VAL A 82 -14.51 -15.14 7.29
N LYS A 83 -14.06 -16.06 8.14
CA LYS A 83 -13.09 -17.09 7.74
C LYS A 83 -13.59 -17.92 6.56
N GLU A 84 -14.79 -18.48 6.65
CA GLU A 84 -15.36 -19.30 5.56
C GLU A 84 -15.55 -18.49 4.28
N SER A 85 -15.96 -17.22 4.43
CA SER A 85 -16.14 -16.31 3.31
C SER A 85 -14.83 -16.03 2.58
N VAL A 86 -13.76 -15.74 3.33
CA VAL A 86 -12.42 -15.46 2.79
C VAL A 86 -11.86 -16.67 2.06
N VAL A 87 -11.97 -17.87 2.62
CA VAL A 87 -11.54 -19.11 1.95
C VAL A 87 -12.23 -19.24 0.60
N ALA A 88 -13.57 -19.18 0.58
CA ALA A 88 -14.33 -19.37 -0.66
C ALA A 88 -13.97 -18.32 -1.73
N ILE A 89 -13.88 -17.04 -1.34
CA ILE A 89 -13.53 -15.95 -2.24
C ILE A 89 -12.09 -16.11 -2.75
N CYS A 90 -11.11 -16.37 -1.89
CA CYS A 90 -9.70 -16.46 -2.30
C CYS A 90 -9.43 -17.68 -3.17
N GLU A 91 -10.08 -18.82 -2.91
CA GLU A 91 -10.05 -19.96 -3.81
C GLU A 91 -10.61 -19.60 -5.19
N ALA A 92 -11.71 -18.85 -5.25
CA ALA A 92 -12.26 -18.38 -6.51
C ALA A 92 -11.31 -17.45 -7.25
N LEU A 93 -10.74 -16.45 -6.56
CA LEU A 93 -9.77 -15.52 -7.13
C LEU A 93 -8.52 -16.24 -7.65
N GLY A 94 -8.06 -17.29 -6.96
CA GLY A 94 -6.92 -18.10 -7.38
C GLY A 94 -7.11 -18.88 -8.68
N GLU A 95 -8.35 -19.04 -9.15
CA GLU A 95 -8.68 -19.71 -10.41
C GLU A 95 -8.87 -18.74 -11.59
N LEU A 96 -8.65 -17.43 -11.38
CA LEU A 96 -8.88 -16.40 -12.38
C LEU A 96 -7.59 -16.04 -13.12
N PRO A 97 -7.41 -16.50 -14.37
CA PRO A 97 -6.12 -16.42 -15.05
C PRO A 97 -5.73 -15.01 -15.46
N ASP A 98 -6.65 -14.04 -15.48
CA ASP A 98 -6.39 -12.66 -15.92
C ASP A 98 -6.52 -11.64 -14.78
N LEU A 99 -6.66 -12.11 -13.54
CA LEU A 99 -6.78 -11.25 -12.36
C LEU A 99 -5.46 -10.53 -12.08
N VAL A 100 -5.47 -9.20 -12.16
CA VAL A 100 -4.28 -8.36 -11.95
C VAL A 100 -4.41 -7.47 -10.73
N GLU A 101 -5.62 -7.17 -10.28
CA GLU A 101 -5.86 -6.34 -9.10
C GLU A 101 -6.89 -6.95 -8.15
N VAL A 102 -6.52 -7.01 -6.87
CA VAL A 102 -7.42 -7.38 -5.78
C VAL A 102 -7.33 -6.35 -4.67
N ASN A 103 -8.49 -5.80 -4.32
CA ASN A 103 -8.65 -4.97 -3.13
C ASN A 103 -9.54 -5.65 -2.11
N LEU A 104 -8.94 -6.07 -0.99
CA LEU A 104 -9.61 -6.70 0.14
C LEU A 104 -9.50 -5.86 1.42
N SER A 105 -9.19 -4.57 1.28
CA SER A 105 -9.03 -3.63 2.41
C SER A 105 -10.30 -3.55 3.28
N ASP A 106 -10.18 -3.02 4.50
CA ASP A 106 -11.32 -2.73 5.38
C ASP A 106 -12.20 -3.96 5.71
N ASN A 107 -11.58 -5.14 5.74
CA ASN A 107 -12.20 -6.38 6.15
C ASN A 107 -11.46 -6.97 7.35
N ALA A 108 -12.16 -7.27 8.45
CA ALA A 108 -11.57 -7.74 9.70
C ALA A 108 -11.10 -9.21 9.64
N PHE A 109 -10.13 -9.50 8.77
CA PHE A 109 -9.58 -10.83 8.54
C PHE A 109 -8.81 -11.39 9.72
N GLY A 110 -8.05 -10.56 10.41
CA GLY A 110 -7.10 -11.04 11.41
C GLY A 110 -6.04 -11.99 10.83
N PRO A 111 -5.25 -12.65 11.69
CA PRO A 111 -4.24 -13.60 11.25
C PRO A 111 -4.83 -14.84 10.56
N LEU A 112 -6.03 -15.30 10.97
CA LEU A 112 -6.69 -16.46 10.35
C LEU A 112 -7.14 -16.19 8.91
N GLY A 113 -7.59 -14.97 8.61
CA GLY A 113 -7.89 -14.58 7.24
C GLY A 113 -6.63 -14.51 6.38
N ALA A 114 -5.49 -14.06 6.92
CA ALA A 114 -4.21 -14.12 6.21
C ALA A 114 -3.80 -15.56 5.84
N GLU A 115 -3.95 -16.50 6.78
CA GLU A 115 -3.70 -17.93 6.52
C GLU A 115 -4.61 -18.47 5.40
N SER A 116 -5.85 -18.00 5.34
CA SER A 116 -6.80 -18.37 4.29
C SER A 116 -6.46 -17.77 2.92
N MET A 117 -5.86 -16.58 2.90
CA MET A 117 -5.40 -15.89 1.67
C MET A 117 -4.07 -16.42 1.14
N ALA A 118 -3.22 -16.98 2.00
CA ALA A 118 -1.86 -17.37 1.63
C ALA A 118 -1.75 -18.31 0.41
N PRO A 119 -2.56 -19.39 0.28
CA PRO A 119 -2.48 -20.28 -0.89
C PRO A 119 -2.76 -19.58 -2.22
N PHE A 120 -3.69 -18.60 -2.21
CA PHE A 120 -3.98 -17.76 -3.37
C PHE A 120 -2.77 -16.89 -3.73
N LEU A 121 -2.25 -16.14 -2.75
CA LEU A 121 -1.14 -15.22 -2.97
C LEU A 121 0.15 -15.94 -3.39
N ALA A 122 0.41 -17.13 -2.83
CA ALA A 122 1.59 -17.94 -3.11
C ALA A 122 1.65 -18.51 -4.55
N ARG A 123 0.54 -18.48 -5.30
CA ARG A 123 0.44 -19.11 -6.62
C ARG A 123 0.02 -18.16 -7.74
N HIS A 124 -0.54 -16.99 -7.40
CA HIS A 124 -1.10 -16.08 -8.38
C HIS A 124 -0.03 -15.19 -9.03
N THR A 125 0.73 -15.74 -9.99
CA THR A 125 1.92 -15.12 -10.58
C THR A 125 1.66 -13.85 -11.42
N LYS A 126 0.40 -13.61 -11.83
CA LYS A 126 -0.02 -12.44 -12.61
C LYS A 126 -0.57 -11.28 -11.78
N LEU A 127 -0.69 -11.42 -10.45
CA LEU A 127 -1.24 -10.35 -9.63
C LEU A 127 -0.27 -9.15 -9.62
N GLU A 128 -0.73 -7.99 -10.07
CA GLU A 128 0.05 -6.75 -10.15
C GLU A 128 -0.20 -5.82 -8.96
N VAL A 129 -1.43 -5.81 -8.43
CA VAL A 129 -1.88 -4.90 -7.38
C VAL A 129 -2.58 -5.68 -6.27
N LEU A 130 -2.02 -5.60 -5.05
CA LEU A 130 -2.59 -6.18 -3.85
C LEU A 130 -2.86 -5.08 -2.82
N LYS A 131 -4.14 -4.92 -2.45
CA LYS A 131 -4.56 -3.98 -1.40
C LYS A 131 -5.19 -4.73 -0.24
N LEU A 132 -4.55 -4.64 0.92
CA LEU A 132 -4.87 -5.27 2.19
C LEU A 132 -4.82 -4.23 3.32
N ASN A 133 -5.28 -3.00 3.08
CA ASN A 133 -5.25 -1.96 4.11
C ASN A 133 -6.30 -2.25 5.20
N ASN A 134 -5.99 -1.99 6.47
CA ASN A 134 -6.97 -2.06 7.56
C ASN A 134 -7.69 -3.43 7.68
N ASN A 135 -6.92 -4.51 7.66
CA ASN A 135 -7.43 -5.88 7.83
C ASN A 135 -7.20 -6.49 9.22
N GLY A 136 -6.51 -5.76 10.11
CA GLY A 136 -6.19 -6.23 11.45
C GLY A 136 -5.30 -7.47 11.47
N LEU A 137 -4.42 -7.65 10.48
CA LEU A 137 -3.63 -8.87 10.29
C LEU A 137 -2.76 -9.22 11.50
N GLY A 138 -2.24 -8.22 12.19
CA GLY A 138 -1.22 -8.36 13.24
C GLY A 138 0.11 -8.87 12.69
N ILE A 139 1.06 -9.10 13.59
CA ILE A 139 2.38 -9.67 13.26
C ILE A 139 2.22 -11.00 12.51
N GLN A 140 1.48 -11.96 13.07
CA GLN A 140 1.33 -13.29 12.47
C GLN A 140 0.71 -13.23 11.07
N GLY A 141 -0.37 -12.46 10.88
CA GLY A 141 -0.99 -12.32 9.57
C GLY A 141 -0.05 -11.64 8.58
N GLY A 142 0.65 -10.59 9.00
CA GLY A 142 1.68 -9.92 8.21
C GLY A 142 2.78 -10.86 7.73
N THR A 143 3.38 -11.62 8.66
CA THR A 143 4.38 -12.65 8.38
C THR A 143 3.88 -13.69 7.38
N THR A 144 2.63 -14.14 7.52
CA THR A 144 1.99 -15.09 6.60
C THR A 144 1.85 -14.51 5.19
N ILE A 145 1.38 -13.26 5.05
CA ILE A 145 1.30 -12.60 3.74
C ILE A 145 2.68 -12.46 3.11
N ALA A 146 3.68 -11.98 3.85
CA ALA A 146 5.04 -11.82 3.36
C ALA A 146 5.66 -13.15 2.88
N ARG A 147 5.43 -14.25 3.61
CA ARG A 147 5.87 -15.60 3.19
C ARG A 147 5.16 -16.05 1.92
N ALA A 148 3.85 -15.83 1.80
CA ALA A 148 3.13 -16.16 0.58
C ALA A 148 3.68 -15.38 -0.65
N LEU A 149 4.05 -14.11 -0.49
CA LEU A 149 4.69 -13.34 -1.56
C LEU A 149 6.06 -13.91 -1.95
N LEU A 150 6.86 -14.37 -0.98
CA LEU A 150 8.13 -15.03 -1.23
C LEU A 150 7.95 -16.39 -1.92
N GLU A 151 6.93 -17.15 -1.56
CA GLU A 151 6.56 -18.42 -2.22
C GLU A 151 6.09 -18.18 -3.66
N CYS A 152 5.31 -17.11 -3.90
CA CYS A 152 4.91 -16.71 -5.25
C CYS A 152 6.11 -16.38 -6.13
N HIS A 153 7.12 -15.70 -5.58
CA HIS A 153 8.39 -15.48 -6.27
C HIS A 153 9.06 -16.81 -6.65
N ALA A 154 9.20 -17.74 -5.71
CA ALA A 154 9.78 -19.06 -6.00
C ALA A 154 8.97 -19.84 -7.05
N GLU A 155 7.65 -19.67 -7.09
CA GLU A 155 6.80 -20.27 -8.12
C GLU A 155 6.99 -19.62 -9.49
N CYS A 156 7.16 -18.29 -9.55
CA CYS A 156 7.53 -17.60 -10.78
C CYS A 156 8.88 -18.11 -11.31
N GLU A 157 9.89 -18.27 -10.44
CA GLU A 157 11.21 -18.76 -10.84
C GLU A 157 11.15 -20.17 -11.45
N LYS A 158 10.38 -21.09 -10.86
CA LYS A 158 10.17 -22.44 -11.43
C LYS A 158 9.56 -22.41 -12.82
N GLN A 159 8.74 -21.39 -13.12
CA GLN A 159 8.09 -21.20 -14.42
C GLN A 159 8.92 -20.35 -15.39
N GLY A 160 10.10 -19.87 -14.99
CA GLY A 160 10.92 -18.95 -15.79
C GLY A 160 10.29 -17.55 -15.93
N LEU A 161 9.42 -17.17 -14.99
CA LEU A 161 8.72 -15.89 -14.96
C LEU A 161 9.34 -14.95 -13.91
N GLN A 162 9.08 -13.66 -14.07
CA GLN A 162 9.27 -12.67 -13.00
C GLN A 162 7.93 -12.46 -12.29
N PRO A 163 7.91 -12.21 -10.97
CA PRO A 163 6.70 -11.81 -10.26
C PRO A 163 6.04 -10.58 -10.91
N ALA A 164 4.72 -10.58 -11.04
CA ALA A 164 3.98 -9.46 -11.61
C ALA A 164 3.69 -8.34 -10.59
N LEU A 165 3.82 -8.58 -9.29
CA LEU A 165 3.45 -7.62 -8.26
C LEU A 165 4.23 -6.30 -8.41
N ARG A 166 3.51 -5.19 -8.53
CA ARG A 166 4.05 -3.82 -8.63
C ARG A 166 3.59 -2.96 -7.46
N THR A 167 2.37 -3.17 -6.98
CA THR A 167 1.77 -2.35 -5.93
C THR A 167 1.35 -3.20 -4.74
N LEU A 168 1.86 -2.86 -3.56
CA LEU A 168 1.41 -3.40 -2.29
C LEU A 168 0.90 -2.28 -1.38
N VAL A 169 -0.37 -2.35 -1.00
CA VAL A 169 -0.96 -1.50 0.05
C VAL A 169 -1.32 -2.39 1.22
N CYS A 170 -0.64 -2.24 2.36
CA CYS A 170 -0.77 -3.09 3.54
C CYS A 170 -0.63 -2.27 4.84
N GLY A 171 -1.26 -1.10 4.89
CA GLY A 171 -1.31 -0.25 6.09
C GLY A 171 -2.33 -0.69 7.13
N ARG A 172 -2.32 -0.06 8.30
CA ARG A 172 -3.34 -0.19 9.35
C ARG A 172 -3.57 -1.64 9.81
N ASN A 173 -2.52 -2.45 9.80
CA ASN A 173 -2.59 -3.88 10.11
C ASN A 173 -1.89 -4.28 11.39
N ARG A 174 -1.26 -3.33 12.10
CA ARG A 174 -0.42 -3.64 13.28
C ARG A 174 0.63 -4.70 12.96
N LEU A 175 1.33 -4.51 11.85
CA LEU A 175 2.41 -5.41 11.43
C LEU A 175 3.57 -5.38 12.44
N GLU A 176 3.80 -4.22 13.06
CA GLU A 176 4.82 -3.97 14.08
C GLU A 176 6.23 -4.41 13.60
N ASN A 177 7.23 -4.44 14.49
CA ASN A 177 8.55 -4.96 14.12
C ASN A 177 8.53 -6.45 13.75
N GLY A 178 7.57 -7.21 14.29
CA GLY A 178 7.58 -8.67 14.18
C GLY A 178 7.41 -9.20 12.76
N ALA A 179 6.71 -8.48 11.88
CA ALA A 179 6.51 -8.89 10.47
C ALA A 179 7.53 -8.25 9.51
N ALA A 180 8.27 -7.23 9.94
CA ALA A 180 9.23 -6.50 9.11
C ALA A 180 10.31 -7.40 8.47
N PRO A 181 10.94 -8.37 9.17
CA PRO A 181 11.98 -9.18 8.56
C PRO A 181 11.47 -10.02 7.38
N GLU A 182 10.28 -10.61 7.51
CA GLU A 182 9.69 -11.38 6.40
C GLU A 182 9.28 -10.51 5.22
N PHE A 183 8.73 -9.32 5.45
CA PHE A 183 8.47 -8.38 4.35
C PHE A 183 9.78 -7.95 3.67
N ALA A 184 10.83 -7.65 4.43
CA ALA A 184 12.13 -7.31 3.89
C ALA A 184 12.69 -8.41 2.96
N ARG A 185 12.58 -9.67 3.39
CA ARG A 185 12.96 -10.84 2.56
C ARG A 185 12.13 -10.95 1.28
N ALA A 186 10.81 -10.77 1.39
CA ALA A 186 9.93 -10.80 0.22
C ALA A 186 10.27 -9.68 -0.77
N PHE A 187 10.45 -8.45 -0.28
CA PHE A 187 10.79 -7.28 -1.10
C PHE A 187 12.15 -7.44 -1.81
N ALA A 188 13.15 -7.98 -1.11
CA ALA A 188 14.46 -8.26 -1.69
C ALA A 188 14.41 -9.31 -2.81
N ALA A 189 13.47 -10.26 -2.74
CA ALA A 189 13.25 -11.27 -3.76
C ALA A 189 12.44 -10.75 -4.96
N LEU A 190 11.36 -10.00 -4.71
CA LEU A 190 10.44 -9.53 -5.74
C LEU A 190 11.09 -8.59 -6.78
N LYS A 191 11.89 -7.61 -6.33
CA LYS A 191 12.64 -6.62 -7.17
C LYS A 191 11.81 -5.88 -8.23
N THR A 192 10.50 -5.93 -8.10
CA THR A 192 9.54 -5.48 -9.11
C THR A 192 8.59 -4.42 -8.59
N LEU A 193 8.62 -4.13 -7.30
CA LEU A 193 7.73 -3.18 -6.67
C LEU A 193 7.99 -1.76 -7.18
N ARG A 194 6.89 -1.06 -7.45
CA ARG A 194 6.84 0.34 -7.89
C ARG A 194 6.11 1.22 -6.87
N GLU A 195 5.19 0.64 -6.12
CA GLU A 195 4.45 1.33 -5.06
C GLU A 195 4.31 0.45 -3.83
N VAL A 196 4.76 0.96 -2.69
CA VAL A 196 4.59 0.30 -1.40
C VAL A 196 4.01 1.30 -0.41
N ARG A 197 2.85 0.96 0.13
CA ARG A 197 2.18 1.72 1.19
C ARG A 197 1.94 0.84 2.39
N MET A 198 2.58 1.16 3.50
CA MET A 198 2.44 0.45 4.77
C MET A 198 2.24 1.43 5.96
N PRO A 199 1.35 2.44 5.83
CA PRO A 199 1.16 3.42 6.89
C PRO A 199 0.50 2.81 8.13
N GLN A 200 0.67 3.43 9.30
CA GLN A 200 -0.07 3.12 10.54
C GLN A 200 0.04 1.65 10.96
N ASN A 201 1.24 1.07 10.87
CA ASN A 201 1.47 -0.33 11.22
C ASN A 201 2.14 -0.53 12.58
N GLY A 202 2.48 0.56 13.27
CA GLY A 202 3.22 0.50 14.53
C GLY A 202 4.61 -0.11 14.38
N ILE A 203 5.18 -0.05 13.18
CA ILE A 203 6.56 -0.49 12.92
C ILE A 203 7.49 0.51 13.61
N ARG A 204 8.48 0.01 14.33
CA ARG A 204 9.44 0.78 15.12
C ARG A 204 10.80 0.83 14.41
N PRO A 205 11.79 1.57 14.93
CA PRO A 205 12.99 1.93 14.18
C PRO A 205 13.75 0.74 13.57
N GLU A 206 13.85 -0.38 14.28
CA GLU A 206 14.51 -1.59 13.81
C GLU A 206 13.75 -2.24 12.63
N GLY A 207 12.42 -2.33 12.73
CA GLY A 207 11.59 -2.85 11.65
C GLY A 207 11.58 -1.94 10.42
N ILE A 208 11.61 -0.62 10.62
CA ILE A 208 11.78 0.34 9.51
C ILE A 208 13.11 0.09 8.79
N ALA A 209 14.21 -0.05 9.54
CA ALA A 209 15.53 -0.30 8.97
C ALA A 209 15.57 -1.59 8.13
N GLU A 210 14.94 -2.67 8.61
CA GLU A 210 14.83 -3.92 7.87
C GLU A 210 13.98 -3.77 6.60
N LEU A 211 12.80 -3.14 6.71
CA LEU A 211 11.89 -2.96 5.58
C LEU A 211 12.54 -2.18 4.45
N VAL A 212 13.16 -1.03 4.75
CA VAL A 212 13.80 -0.19 3.73
C VAL A 212 15.04 -0.86 3.15
N ALA A 213 15.77 -1.68 3.93
CA ALA A 213 16.86 -2.50 3.42
C ALA A 213 16.36 -3.52 2.39
N GLY A 214 15.25 -4.21 2.66
CA GLY A 214 14.61 -5.11 1.69
C GLY A 214 14.09 -4.38 0.45
N LEU A 215 13.45 -3.22 0.64
CA LEU A 215 12.95 -2.40 -0.46
C LEU A 215 14.05 -1.78 -1.34
N SER A 216 15.26 -1.60 -0.81
CA SER A 216 16.40 -1.04 -1.57
C SER A 216 16.77 -1.86 -2.82
N HIS A 217 16.30 -3.10 -2.91
CA HIS A 217 16.45 -3.96 -4.10
C HIS A 217 15.42 -3.67 -5.22
N ASN A 218 14.41 -2.85 -4.96
CA ASN A 218 13.39 -2.46 -5.95
C ASN A 218 13.75 -1.07 -6.48
N THR A 219 14.68 -1.01 -7.45
CA THR A 219 15.25 0.26 -7.94
C THR A 219 14.26 1.12 -8.74
N GLU A 220 13.16 0.51 -9.21
CA GLU A 220 12.06 1.16 -9.93
C GLU A 220 10.93 1.63 -8.99
N LEU A 221 11.20 1.77 -7.70
CA LEU A 221 10.21 2.24 -6.72
C LEU A 221 9.88 3.72 -6.97
N GLY A 222 8.63 3.98 -7.38
CA GLY A 222 8.09 5.31 -7.63
C GLY A 222 7.33 5.90 -6.44
N VAL A 223 6.75 5.08 -5.57
CA VAL A 223 5.95 5.53 -4.42
C VAL A 223 6.31 4.75 -3.17
N LEU A 224 6.66 5.48 -2.11
CA LEU A 224 6.82 4.94 -0.77
C LEU A 224 5.95 5.71 0.24
N ASP A 225 5.09 5.00 0.95
CA ASP A 225 4.29 5.55 2.03
C ASP A 225 4.46 4.69 3.29
N LEU A 226 5.11 5.26 4.31
CA LEU A 226 5.34 4.66 5.61
C LEU A 226 4.79 5.53 6.74
N GLN A 227 3.85 6.43 6.45
CA GLN A 227 3.27 7.39 7.39
C GLN A 227 2.86 6.74 8.72
N ASP A 228 3.06 7.44 9.84
CA ASP A 228 2.64 7.00 11.17
C ASP A 228 3.21 5.61 11.53
N ASN A 229 4.51 5.47 11.30
CA ASN A 229 5.37 4.45 11.90
C ASN A 229 6.52 5.16 12.62
N THR A 230 7.19 4.52 13.57
CA THR A 230 8.23 5.18 14.36
C THR A 230 9.62 4.95 13.76
N PHE A 231 10.25 6.01 13.26
CA PHE A 231 11.57 5.95 12.63
C PHE A 231 12.70 6.25 13.61
N THR A 232 12.64 7.37 14.34
CA THR A 232 13.76 7.93 15.12
C THR A 232 15.07 7.98 14.32
N ALA A 233 16.24 8.07 14.98
CA ALA A 233 17.52 8.21 14.28
C ALA A 233 17.89 6.98 13.42
N SER A 234 17.73 5.76 13.92
CA SER A 234 18.18 4.54 13.21
C SER A 234 17.33 4.22 11.98
N GLY A 235 16.00 4.31 12.09
CA GLY A 235 15.10 4.15 10.95
C GLY A 235 15.34 5.23 9.89
N SER A 236 15.57 6.48 10.32
CA SER A 236 15.89 7.61 9.42
C SER A 236 17.21 7.40 8.68
N GLN A 237 18.25 6.93 9.36
CA GLN A 237 19.54 6.64 8.74
C GLN A 237 19.42 5.53 7.69
N ALA A 238 18.68 4.46 8.00
CA ALA A 238 18.44 3.38 7.05
C ALA A 238 17.66 3.85 5.81
N LEU A 239 16.62 4.68 6.00
CA LEU A 239 15.88 5.28 4.90
C LEU A 239 16.78 6.18 4.05
N ALA A 240 17.61 7.02 4.66
CA ALA A 240 18.54 7.90 3.94
C ALA A 240 19.50 7.10 3.02
N VAL A 241 19.97 5.93 3.48
CA VAL A 241 20.79 5.03 2.67
C VAL A 241 19.98 4.40 1.53
N ALA A 242 18.74 3.97 1.80
CA ALA A 242 17.87 3.34 0.80
C ALA A 242 17.43 4.31 -0.30
N LEU A 243 17.16 5.58 0.03
CA LEU A 243 16.76 6.63 -0.91
C LEU A 243 17.73 6.78 -2.09
N ALA A 244 19.04 6.58 -1.85
CA ALA A 244 20.05 6.62 -2.90
C ALA A 244 19.82 5.57 -4.01
N LYS A 245 19.04 4.51 -3.76
CA LYS A 245 18.73 3.43 -4.72
C LYS A 245 17.49 3.68 -5.57
N TRP A 246 16.63 4.63 -5.19
CA TRP A 246 15.35 4.88 -5.86
C TRP A 246 15.42 6.17 -6.68
N GLU A 247 16.04 6.09 -7.85
CA GLU A 247 16.17 7.24 -8.78
C GLU A 247 14.84 7.62 -9.42
N THR A 248 13.87 6.69 -9.43
CA THR A 248 12.54 6.82 -10.00
C THR A 248 11.49 7.27 -8.99
N LEU A 249 11.87 7.55 -7.73
CA LEU A 249 10.93 7.89 -6.66
C LEU A 249 10.23 9.23 -6.95
N GLU A 250 8.92 9.17 -7.15
CA GLU A 250 8.06 10.33 -7.39
C GLU A 250 7.33 10.79 -6.12
N ALA A 251 7.03 9.87 -5.20
CA ALA A 251 6.27 10.17 -4.00
C ALA A 251 6.90 9.54 -2.75
N LEU A 252 7.16 10.37 -1.73
CA LEU A 252 7.61 9.95 -0.42
C LEU A 252 6.66 10.50 0.65
N ASN A 253 5.94 9.61 1.34
CA ASN A 253 5.14 9.96 2.51
C ASN A 253 5.71 9.29 3.76
N ILE A 254 6.27 10.13 4.63
CA ILE A 254 6.77 9.76 5.95
C ILE A 254 6.32 10.79 6.99
N GLY A 255 5.09 11.31 6.84
CA GLY A 255 4.45 12.12 7.87
C GLY A 255 4.22 11.33 9.16
N ASP A 256 4.19 12.01 10.30
CA ASP A 256 3.96 11.44 11.63
C ASP A 256 4.96 10.33 12.00
N CYS A 257 6.21 10.41 11.51
CA CYS A 257 7.19 9.34 11.63
C CYS A 257 8.21 9.50 12.77
N LEU A 258 8.16 10.61 13.52
CA LEU A 258 9.09 10.91 14.62
C LEU A 258 10.56 10.76 14.20
N LEU A 259 10.96 11.39 13.08
CA LEU A 259 12.34 11.35 12.60
C LEU A 259 13.32 11.95 13.62
N GLY A 260 12.88 12.98 14.34
CA GLY A 260 13.73 13.80 15.21
C GLY A 260 14.59 14.77 14.40
N ALA A 261 15.27 15.71 15.08
CA ALA A 261 16.08 16.73 14.43
C ALA A 261 17.18 16.13 13.51
N GLU A 262 18.00 15.21 14.05
CA GLU A 262 19.09 14.60 13.29
C GLU A 262 18.60 13.63 12.22
N GLY A 263 17.59 12.80 12.53
CA GLY A 263 17.02 11.87 11.56
C GLY A 263 16.36 12.60 10.38
N GLY A 264 15.60 13.66 10.68
CA GLY A 264 14.99 14.53 9.68
C GLY A 264 16.04 15.17 8.77
N ARG A 265 17.11 15.73 9.34
CA ARG A 265 18.23 16.32 8.58
C ARG A 265 18.89 15.30 7.66
N LEU A 266 19.14 14.07 8.12
CA LEU A 266 19.73 13.00 7.31
C LEU A 266 18.85 12.60 6.12
N VAL A 267 17.55 12.41 6.36
CA VAL A 267 16.60 12.06 5.29
C VAL A 267 16.52 13.19 4.27
N ILE A 268 16.39 14.43 4.72
CA ILE A 268 16.33 15.62 3.85
C ILE A 268 17.57 15.75 2.96
N GLN A 269 18.76 15.52 3.53
CA GLN A 269 20.01 15.55 2.75
C GLN A 269 20.04 14.45 1.68
N ALA A 270 19.46 13.29 1.94
CA ALA A 270 19.35 12.21 0.96
C ALA A 270 18.38 12.54 -0.19
N LEU A 271 17.46 13.48 -0.01
CA LEU A 271 16.54 13.92 -1.08
C LEU A 271 17.22 14.76 -2.18
N LYS A 272 18.39 15.37 -1.90
CA LYS A 272 19.08 16.33 -2.79
C LYS A 272 19.37 15.85 -4.22
N ASN A 273 19.28 14.55 -4.50
CA ASN A 273 19.51 14.03 -5.86
C ASN A 273 18.33 13.18 -6.36
N ARG A 274 17.13 13.39 -5.82
CA ARG A 274 15.89 12.68 -6.21
C ARG A 274 15.04 13.56 -7.12
N HIS A 275 15.59 13.84 -8.30
CA HIS A 275 15.04 14.80 -9.27
C HIS A 275 13.66 14.44 -9.83
N THR A 276 13.16 13.24 -9.56
CA THR A 276 11.85 12.73 -9.96
C THR A 276 10.76 12.99 -8.92
N LEU A 277 11.12 13.44 -7.70
CA LEU A 277 10.16 13.69 -6.62
C LEU A 277 9.17 14.80 -6.99
N LYS A 278 7.89 14.43 -6.96
CA LYS A 278 6.73 15.31 -7.11
C LYS A 278 6.06 15.59 -5.78
N THR A 279 5.98 14.62 -4.88
CA THR A 279 5.28 14.79 -3.59
C THR A 279 6.15 14.34 -2.43
N VAL A 280 6.35 15.22 -1.45
CA VAL A 280 7.11 14.93 -0.23
C VAL A 280 6.27 15.33 0.98
N ASN A 281 5.90 14.34 1.82
CA ASN A 281 5.27 14.59 3.11
C ASN A 281 6.22 14.27 4.25
N LEU A 282 6.57 15.32 5.01
CA LEU A 282 7.43 15.32 6.18
C LEU A 282 6.71 15.93 7.41
N GLN A 283 5.38 15.95 7.44
CA GLN A 283 4.61 16.50 8.56
C GLN A 283 4.94 15.77 9.88
N TYR A 284 4.83 16.50 11.00
CA TYR A 284 4.92 15.94 12.37
C TYR A 284 6.15 15.05 12.62
N ASN A 285 7.33 15.50 12.18
CA ASN A 285 8.57 14.72 12.27
C ASN A 285 9.61 15.28 13.24
N GLU A 286 9.24 16.31 14.00
CA GLU A 286 10.14 16.99 14.95
C GLU A 286 11.38 17.60 14.27
N ILE A 287 11.26 18.00 13.00
CA ILE A 287 12.32 18.66 12.24
C ILE A 287 12.53 20.07 12.79
N GLU A 288 13.77 20.42 13.13
CA GLU A 288 14.14 21.75 13.66
C GLU A 288 14.70 22.67 12.56
N ASN A 289 15.05 23.91 12.92
CA ASN A 289 15.56 24.93 12.00
C ASN A 289 16.69 24.44 11.08
N ASP A 290 17.68 23.70 11.61
CA ASP A 290 18.79 23.17 10.81
C ASP A 290 18.32 22.20 9.71
N GLY A 291 17.28 21.40 10.00
CA GLY A 291 16.65 20.52 9.03
C GLY A 291 15.89 21.30 7.96
N ALA A 292 15.17 22.35 8.35
CA ALA A 292 14.48 23.25 7.41
C ALA A 292 15.48 24.00 6.49
N VAL A 293 16.60 24.48 7.02
CA VAL A 293 17.69 25.05 6.22
C VAL A 293 18.26 24.02 5.24
N ALA A 294 18.55 22.79 5.69
CA ALA A 294 19.00 21.72 4.81
C ALA A 294 17.96 21.39 3.71
N LEU A 295 16.66 21.50 4.01
CA LEU A 295 15.61 21.31 3.03
C LEU A 295 15.66 22.36 1.93
N SER A 296 15.88 23.63 2.28
CA SER A 296 16.05 24.70 1.27
C SER A 296 17.20 24.41 0.30
N GLU A 297 18.28 23.75 0.76
CA GLU A 297 19.39 23.34 -0.12
C GLU A 297 19.02 22.16 -1.03
N SER A 298 18.32 21.16 -0.48
CA SER A 298 17.84 20.01 -1.25
C SER A 298 16.82 20.44 -2.31
N LEU A 299 15.91 21.35 -1.97
CA LEU A 299 14.83 21.80 -2.85
C LEU A 299 15.35 22.37 -4.16
N ARG A 300 16.49 23.06 -4.18
CA ARG A 300 17.09 23.63 -5.41
C ARG A 300 17.36 22.60 -6.53
N THR A 301 17.33 21.31 -6.19
CA THR A 301 17.52 20.18 -7.11
C THR A 301 16.23 19.48 -7.52
N LEU A 302 15.13 19.74 -6.81
CA LEU A 302 13.82 19.10 -6.96
C LEU A 302 12.93 19.94 -7.87
N LYS A 303 13.25 19.96 -9.17
CA LYS A 303 12.65 20.86 -10.17
C LYS A 303 11.21 20.50 -10.58
N VAL A 304 10.71 19.32 -10.21
CA VAL A 304 9.37 18.83 -10.60
C VAL A 304 8.46 18.63 -9.38
N LEU A 305 8.81 19.24 -8.24
CA LEU A 305 8.02 19.12 -7.02
C LEU A 305 6.67 19.82 -7.18
N GLU A 306 5.61 19.12 -6.83
CA GLU A 306 4.20 19.54 -6.95
C GLU A 306 3.53 19.69 -5.57
N SER A 307 4.08 19.06 -4.52
CA SER A 307 3.55 19.15 -3.16
C SER A 307 4.64 18.91 -2.11
N LEU A 308 4.71 19.79 -1.12
CA LEU A 308 5.61 19.72 0.02
C LEU A 308 4.85 19.98 1.31
N GLU A 309 4.78 18.98 2.19
CA GLU A 309 4.04 19.05 3.45
C GLU A 309 4.99 19.05 4.65
N LEU A 310 5.00 20.15 5.42
CA LEU A 310 5.91 20.34 6.56
C LEU A 310 5.22 20.68 7.89
N ASN A 311 3.89 20.70 7.94
CA ASN A 311 3.14 21.02 9.15
C ASN A 311 3.59 20.22 10.38
N GLY A 312 3.54 20.83 11.57
CA GLY A 312 3.78 20.12 12.84
C GLY A 312 5.25 19.80 13.14
N ASN A 313 6.19 20.40 12.40
CA ASN A 313 7.61 20.37 12.72
C ASN A 313 7.99 21.47 13.74
N ARG A 314 9.25 21.49 14.18
CA ARG A 314 9.76 22.32 15.29
C ARG A 314 10.64 23.47 14.81
N PHE A 315 10.21 24.15 13.75
CA PHE A 315 10.80 25.40 13.28
C PHE A 315 9.74 26.50 13.28
N ASP A 316 10.18 27.76 13.35
CA ASP A 316 9.27 28.90 13.33
C ASP A 316 8.67 29.07 11.92
N ALA A 317 7.35 29.02 11.82
CA ALA A 317 6.62 29.17 10.55
C ALA A 317 6.82 30.56 9.91
N GLU A 318 7.22 31.56 10.71
CA GLU A 318 7.55 32.93 10.28
C GLU A 318 9.06 33.20 10.30
N GLY A 319 9.88 32.17 10.54
CA GLY A 319 11.33 32.30 10.68
C GLY A 319 12.09 32.25 9.36
N ASP A 320 13.36 32.68 9.40
CA ASP A 320 14.27 32.76 8.23
C ASP A 320 14.38 31.45 7.44
N ALA A 321 14.26 30.29 8.09
CA ALA A 321 14.34 28.99 7.42
C ALA A 321 13.19 28.77 6.42
N VAL A 322 11.98 29.28 6.71
CA VAL A 322 10.83 29.19 5.81
C VAL A 322 11.02 30.12 4.61
N GLU A 323 11.57 31.30 4.82
CA GLU A 323 11.91 32.22 3.72
C GLU A 323 12.99 31.63 2.80
N LEU A 324 13.94 30.88 3.34
CA LEU A 324 14.91 30.11 2.54
C LEU A 324 14.24 29.00 1.72
N ILE A 325 13.24 28.31 2.28
CA ILE A 325 12.44 27.30 1.58
C ILE A 325 11.68 27.93 0.41
N LYS A 326 10.93 29.01 0.64
CA LYS A 326 10.20 29.74 -0.41
C LYS A 326 11.13 30.27 -1.50
N ALA A 327 12.26 30.84 -1.12
CA ALA A 327 13.29 31.27 -2.07
C ALA A 327 13.80 30.11 -2.93
N ALA A 328 14.03 28.93 -2.34
CA ALA A 328 14.45 27.74 -3.08
C ALA A 328 13.37 27.20 -4.03
N LEU A 329 12.09 27.30 -3.66
CA LEU A 329 10.97 26.97 -4.55
C LEU A 329 10.90 27.94 -5.73
N SER A 330 10.99 29.25 -5.45
CA SER A 330 11.00 30.28 -6.49
C SER A 330 12.17 30.12 -7.49
N GLU A 331 13.36 29.72 -7.02
CA GLU A 331 14.52 29.40 -7.89
C GLU A 331 14.30 28.16 -8.79
N ASN A 332 13.28 27.36 -8.52
CA ASN A 332 12.86 26.26 -9.36
C ASN A 332 11.66 26.62 -10.26
N ASP A 333 11.23 27.88 -10.28
CA ASP A 333 9.98 28.30 -10.91
C ASP A 333 8.74 27.56 -10.34
N LEU A 334 8.81 27.15 -9.06
CA LEU A 334 7.70 26.56 -8.33
C LEU A 334 6.98 27.63 -7.52
N ASP A 335 5.66 27.63 -7.56
CA ASP A 335 4.83 28.52 -6.75
C ASP A 335 4.86 28.05 -5.28
N ASP A 336 4.76 28.99 -4.35
CA ASP A 336 4.72 28.70 -2.92
C ASP A 336 3.41 27.98 -2.52
N ASP A 337 2.40 27.92 -3.40
CA ASP A 337 1.16 27.17 -3.18
C ASP A 337 1.36 25.65 -3.04
N ILE A 338 2.48 25.11 -3.53
CA ILE A 338 2.84 23.70 -3.34
C ILE A 338 3.26 23.41 -1.90
N LEU A 339 3.63 24.44 -1.14
CA LEU A 339 3.95 24.33 0.28
C LEU A 339 2.64 24.28 1.07
N GLY A 340 2.37 23.12 1.67
CA GLY A 340 1.22 22.95 2.54
C GLY A 340 1.26 23.85 3.78
N SER A 341 0.18 23.83 4.55
CA SER A 341 0.06 24.62 5.79
C SER A 341 1.26 24.39 6.72
N LEU A 342 1.82 25.47 7.26
CA LEU A 342 2.83 25.43 8.33
C LEU A 342 2.24 25.66 9.73
N SER A 343 0.93 25.93 9.81
CA SER A 343 0.17 26.10 11.06
C SER A 343 -0.51 24.82 11.52
#